data_AF-A0A3N5KUU4-F1
#
_entry.id   AF-A0A3N5KUU4-F1
#
_cell.length_a   1.000
_cell.length_b   1.000
_cell.length_c   1.000
_cell.angle_alpha   90.00
_cell.angle_beta   90.00
_cell.angle_gamma   90.00
#
_symmetry.space_group_name_H-M   'P 1'
#
loop_
_entity.id
_entity.type
_entity.pdbx_description
1 polymer ?
#
loop_
_entity_poly.entity_id
_entity_poly.type
_entity_poly.pdbx_seq_one_letter_code
_entity_poly.pdbx_strand_id
1 'polypeptide(L)'
;MPTVTPTEIKLRTKSRVLEVAFDDGSRYELPFEYLRVYSPSAEVRGHGPGQEQLQLGKHEVGIRSVDPVGNYAVRLAFDDGHDTGLYSWDYLHELGRTRAEKWRQYLDRLEKLGLPYPTPVPPKRPA
;
A
#
# COMPACT_ATOMS: atom_id res chain seq x y z
N MET A 1 15.95 5.28 -15.83
CA MET A 1 16.62 4.48 -14.78
C MET A 1 16.22 3.04 -15.02
N PRO A 2 17.10 2.03 -14.82
CA PRO A 2 16.71 0.64 -15.04
C PRO A 2 15.56 0.29 -14.09
N THR A 3 14.43 -0.14 -14.67
CA THR A 3 13.25 -0.54 -13.91
C THR A 3 13.55 -1.87 -13.25
N VAL A 4 13.61 -1.89 -11.92
CA VAL A 4 13.70 -3.14 -11.16
C VAL A 4 12.41 -3.92 -11.32
N THR A 5 12.52 -5.18 -11.74
CA THR A 5 11.40 -6.07 -11.93
C THR A 5 11.28 -7.03 -10.75
N PRO A 6 10.07 -7.35 -10.30
CA PRO A 6 9.88 -8.35 -9.27
C PRO A 6 10.17 -9.74 -9.84
N THR A 7 10.96 -10.51 -9.11
CA THR A 7 11.23 -11.93 -9.39
C THR A 7 10.23 -12.84 -8.69
N GLU A 8 9.70 -12.40 -7.55
CA GLU A 8 8.71 -13.15 -6.78
C GLU A 8 7.73 -12.21 -6.07
N ILE A 9 6.43 -12.52 -6.13
CA ILE A 9 5.39 -11.81 -5.40
C ILE A 9 4.57 -12.86 -4.63
N LYS A 10 4.60 -12.77 -3.31
CA LYS A 10 3.90 -13.68 -2.39
C LYS A 10 2.87 -12.93 -1.57
N LEU A 11 1.61 -13.31 -1.73
CA LEU A 11 0.51 -12.77 -0.95
C LEU A 11 0.32 -13.57 0.34
N ARG A 12 0.72 -13.01 1.49
CA ARG A 12 0.52 -13.63 2.81
C ARG A 12 -0.76 -13.08 3.45
N THR A 13 -1.90 -13.64 3.10
CA THR A 13 -3.21 -13.20 3.59
C THR A 13 -3.37 -13.34 5.11
N LYS A 14 -2.85 -14.41 5.73
CA LYS A 14 -2.89 -14.62 7.18
C LYS A 14 -2.15 -13.54 7.97
N SER A 15 -0.98 -13.13 7.47
CA SER A 15 -0.14 -12.09 8.09
C SER A 15 -0.47 -10.68 7.57
N ARG A 16 -1.35 -10.56 6.57
CA ARG A 16 -1.67 -9.31 5.86
C ARG A 16 -0.43 -8.59 5.30
N VAL A 17 0.48 -9.36 4.70
CA VAL A 17 1.73 -8.85 4.11
C VAL A 17 1.85 -9.29 2.66
N LEU A 18 2.21 -8.35 1.79
CA LEU A 18 2.67 -8.61 0.44
C LEU A 18 4.19 -8.66 0.48
N GLU A 19 4.75 -9.81 0.14
CA GLU A 19 6.18 -10.00 0.05
C GLU A 19 6.59 -9.89 -1.43
N VAL A 20 7.53 -9.01 -1.73
CA VAL A 20 8.05 -8.82 -3.09
C VAL A 20 9.57 -8.97 -3.06
N ALA A 21 10.09 -9.84 -3.92
CA ALA A 21 11.50 -9.93 -4.25
C ALA A 21 11.75 -9.32 -5.62
N PHE A 22 12.87 -8.60 -5.77
CA PHE A 22 13.29 -7.95 -7.00
C PHE A 22 14.56 -8.61 -7.56
N ASP A 23 14.81 -8.40 -8.85
CA ASP A 23 15.99 -8.94 -9.57
C ASP A 23 17.34 -8.43 -9.02
N ASP A 24 17.33 -7.25 -8.41
CA ASP A 24 18.48 -6.66 -7.70
C ASP A 24 18.87 -7.44 -6.41
N GLY A 25 18.08 -8.46 -6.02
CA GLY A 25 18.26 -9.21 -4.78
C GLY A 25 17.57 -8.57 -3.56
N SER A 26 17.03 -7.37 -3.74
CA SER A 26 16.22 -6.68 -2.74
C SER A 26 14.90 -7.40 -2.47
N ARG A 27 14.55 -7.61 -1.19
CA ARG A 27 13.28 -8.23 -0.77
C ARG A 27 12.60 -7.37 0.28
N TYR A 28 11.30 -7.14 0.09
CA TYR A 28 10.51 -6.27 0.95
C TYR A 28 9.23 -6.95 1.41
N GLU A 29 8.89 -6.70 2.67
CA GLU A 29 7.63 -7.11 3.29
C GLU A 29 6.76 -5.86 3.48
N LEU A 30 5.69 -5.77 2.71
CA LEU A 30 4.80 -4.61 2.64
C LEU A 30 3.45 -4.97 3.27
N PRO A 31 3.12 -4.44 4.46
CA PRO A 31 1.80 -4.66 5.06
C PRO A 31 0.68 -4.16 4.14
N PHE A 32 -0.47 -4.83 4.14
CA PHE A 32 -1.61 -4.45 3.32
C PHE A 32 -2.12 -3.04 3.67
N GLU A 33 -2.12 -2.69 4.96
CA GLU A 33 -2.43 -1.33 5.42
C GLU A 33 -1.53 -0.30 4.75
N TYR A 34 -0.22 -0.55 4.78
CA TYR A 34 0.78 0.35 4.22
C TYR A 34 0.56 0.54 2.71
N LEU A 35 0.33 -0.55 1.97
CA LEU A 35 -0.02 -0.45 0.55
C LEU A 35 -1.30 0.36 0.35
N ARG A 36 -2.37 0.09 1.11
CA ARG A 36 -3.65 0.77 0.95
C ARG A 36 -3.57 2.26 1.26
N VAL A 37 -2.82 2.66 2.29
CA VAL A 37 -2.59 4.06 2.69
C VAL A 37 -1.80 4.81 1.61
N TYR A 38 -0.81 4.15 1.00
CA TYR A 38 0.00 4.69 -0.08
C TYR A 38 -0.48 4.22 -1.47
N SER A 39 -1.78 3.95 -1.63
CA SER A 39 -2.32 3.50 -2.92
C SER A 39 -2.35 4.67 -3.91
N PRO A 40 -1.79 4.55 -5.12
CA PRO A 40 -1.68 5.64 -6.08
C PRO A 40 -2.95 5.92 -6.90
N SER A 41 -4.06 5.23 -6.61
CA SER A 41 -5.32 5.35 -7.36
C SER A 41 -5.86 6.78 -7.46
N ALA A 42 -6.52 7.06 -8.58
CA ALA A 42 -6.92 8.39 -9.06
C ALA A 42 -7.78 9.25 -8.11
N GLU A 43 -8.38 8.68 -7.06
CA GLU A 43 -9.08 9.45 -6.01
C GLU A 43 -8.14 10.12 -4.99
N VAL A 44 -6.90 9.63 -4.86
CA VAL A 44 -5.89 10.15 -3.92
C VAL A 44 -5.02 11.24 -4.56
N ARG A 45 -5.02 11.34 -5.91
CA ARG A 45 -4.36 12.42 -6.66
C ARG A 45 -5.20 13.70 -6.65
N GLY A 46 -5.49 14.23 -5.47
CA GLY A 46 -5.68 15.67 -5.30
C GLY A 46 -4.35 16.37 -5.59
N HIS A 47 -4.39 17.53 -6.24
CA HIS A 47 -3.23 18.29 -6.71
C HIS A 47 -2.15 18.48 -5.62
N GLY A 48 -1.02 17.78 -5.74
CA GLY A 48 0.25 18.11 -5.08
C GLY A 48 0.68 17.23 -3.89
N PRO A 49 1.99 17.14 -3.63
CA PRO A 49 2.53 16.41 -2.48
C PRO A 49 1.96 16.98 -1.17
N GLY A 50 1.27 16.15 -0.37
CA GLY A 50 0.67 16.55 0.90
C GLY A 50 -0.85 16.78 0.89
N GLN A 51 -1.53 16.68 -0.26
CA GLN A 51 -3.01 16.72 -0.36
C GLN A 51 -3.64 15.31 -0.46
N GLU A 52 -2.84 14.27 -0.27
CA GLU A 52 -3.31 12.88 -0.25
C GLU A 52 -4.25 12.68 0.96
N GLN A 53 -5.50 12.29 0.70
CA GLN A 53 -6.43 11.97 1.78
C GLN A 53 -5.89 10.81 2.62
N LEU A 54 -5.56 11.12 3.88
CA LEU A 54 -5.04 10.15 4.83
C LEU A 54 -6.08 9.04 5.04
N GLN A 55 -5.73 7.82 4.63
CA GLN A 55 -6.59 6.66 4.83
C GLN A 55 -6.45 6.19 6.29
N LEU A 56 -7.56 6.19 7.02
CA LEU A 56 -7.63 5.80 8.43
C LEU A 56 -8.35 4.46 8.57
N GLY A 57 -8.07 3.72 9.65
CA GLY A 57 -8.76 2.47 9.97
C GLY A 57 -8.54 1.36 8.93
N LYS A 58 -7.41 1.38 8.21
CA LYS A 58 -7.08 0.38 7.18
C LYS A 58 -6.17 -0.74 7.70
N HIS A 59 -5.95 -0.83 9.01
CA HIS A 59 -5.13 -1.89 9.61
C HIS A 59 -5.72 -3.30 9.44
N GLU A 60 -7.02 -3.39 9.16
CA GLU A 60 -7.71 -4.63 8.84
C GLU A 60 -7.89 -4.92 7.37
N VAL A 61 -7.37 -4.05 6.49
CA VAL A 61 -7.56 -4.21 5.05
C VAL A 61 -6.95 -5.52 4.56
N GLY A 62 -7.75 -6.29 3.84
CA GLY A 62 -7.33 -7.47 3.09
C GLY A 62 -7.01 -7.12 1.64
N ILE A 63 -6.11 -7.87 1.01
CA ILE A 63 -5.99 -7.94 -0.45
C ILE A 63 -6.66 -9.25 -0.89
N ARG A 64 -7.67 -9.14 -1.74
CA ARG A 64 -8.40 -10.27 -2.33
C ARG A 64 -7.59 -10.93 -3.44
N SER A 65 -7.03 -10.11 -4.33
CA SER A 65 -6.32 -10.58 -5.52
C SER A 65 -5.18 -9.64 -5.90
N VAL A 66 -4.15 -10.22 -6.52
CA VAL A 66 -3.03 -9.51 -7.12
C VAL A 66 -2.99 -9.89 -8.59
N ASP A 67 -3.28 -8.93 -9.46
CA ASP A 67 -3.41 -9.17 -10.89
C ASP A 67 -2.30 -8.44 -11.65
N PRO A 68 -1.43 -9.13 -12.40
CA PRO A 68 -0.38 -8.48 -13.16
C PRO A 68 -0.98 -7.62 -14.28
N VAL A 69 -0.48 -6.39 -14.42
CA VAL A 69 -0.90 -5.46 -15.48
C VAL A 69 0.26 -5.23 -16.42
N GLY A 70 0.22 -5.93 -17.55
CA GLY A 70 1.33 -5.93 -18.52
C GLY A 70 2.62 -6.43 -17.88
N ASN A 71 3.74 -5.80 -18.22
CA ASN A 71 5.07 -6.14 -17.69
C ASN A 71 5.65 -5.05 -16.78
N TYR A 72 4.84 -4.14 -16.25
CA TYR A 72 5.33 -2.95 -15.54
C TYR A 72 4.65 -2.67 -14.19
N ALA A 73 3.54 -3.35 -13.88
CA ALA A 73 2.75 -3.10 -12.69
C ALA A 73 1.93 -4.32 -12.23
N VAL A 74 1.42 -4.25 -11.01
CA VAL A 74 0.36 -5.11 -10.48
C VAL A 74 -0.82 -4.29 -10.00
N ARG A 75 -2.01 -4.83 -10.19
CA ARG A 75 -3.24 -4.35 -9.59
C ARG A 75 -3.49 -5.11 -8.30
N LEU A 76 -3.65 -4.37 -7.21
CA LEU A 76 -4.03 -4.93 -5.91
C LEU A 76 -5.51 -4.65 -5.67
N ALA A 77 -6.30 -5.72 -5.58
CA ALA A 77 -7.71 -5.62 -5.26
C ALA A 77 -7.91 -5.74 -3.73
N PHE A 78 -8.27 -4.65 -3.07
CA PHE A 78 -8.49 -4.62 -1.62
C PHE A 78 -9.93 -4.95 -1.25
N ASP A 79 -10.12 -5.57 -0.08
CA ASP A 79 -11.44 -5.97 0.42
C ASP A 79 -12.32 -4.81 0.89
N ASP A 80 -11.74 -3.65 1.12
CA ASP A 80 -12.40 -2.42 1.57
C ASP A 80 -13.20 -1.72 0.45
N GLY A 81 -13.39 -2.37 -0.70
CA GLY A 81 -14.06 -1.80 -1.88
C GLY A 81 -13.13 -1.04 -2.82
N HIS A 82 -11.82 -1.14 -2.63
CA HIS A 82 -10.82 -0.50 -3.49
C HIS A 82 -10.15 -1.53 -4.42
N ASP A 83 -10.62 -1.65 -5.66
CA ASP A 83 -10.09 -2.63 -6.63
C ASP A 83 -9.16 -2.04 -7.71
N THR A 84 -8.98 -0.71 -7.70
CA THR A 84 -8.26 0.02 -8.76
C THR A 84 -6.79 0.29 -8.46
N GLY A 85 -6.26 -0.20 -7.34
CA GLY A 85 -4.90 0.07 -6.88
C GLY A 85 -3.83 -0.45 -7.83
N LEU A 86 -3.29 0.41 -8.70
CA LEU A 86 -2.25 0.06 -9.68
C LEU A 86 -0.85 0.42 -9.16
N TYR A 87 -0.02 -0.59 -8.90
CA TYR A 87 1.32 -0.41 -8.36
C TYR A 87 2.35 -0.79 -9.41
N SER A 88 3.06 0.20 -9.93
CA SER A 88 4.21 -0.03 -10.81
C SER A 88 5.36 -0.69 -10.04
N TRP A 89 6.22 -1.44 -10.73
CA TRP A 89 7.38 -2.10 -10.10
C TRP A 89 8.32 -1.12 -9.41
N ASP A 90 8.61 0.00 -10.08
CA ASP A 90 9.39 1.10 -9.52
C ASP A 90 8.76 1.63 -8.22
N TYR A 91 7.44 1.79 -8.21
CA TYR A 91 6.72 2.28 -7.03
C TYR A 91 6.72 1.26 -5.88
N LEU A 92 6.52 -0.04 -6.15
CA LEU A 92 6.65 -1.07 -5.11
C LEU A 92 8.05 -1.11 -4.52
N HIS A 93 9.07 -0.92 -5.38
CA HIS A 93 10.45 -0.88 -4.94
C HIS A 93 10.73 0.36 -4.08
N GLU A 94 10.26 1.54 -4.50
CA GLU A 94 10.34 2.77 -3.69
C GLU A 94 9.64 2.57 -2.34
N LEU A 95 8.42 2.04 -2.35
CA LEU A 95 7.63 1.78 -1.14
C LEU A 95 8.35 0.84 -0.18
N GLY A 96 9.04 -0.18 -0.69
CA GLY A 96 9.89 -1.08 0.09
C GLY A 96 11.11 -0.37 0.67
N ARG A 97 11.87 0.32 -0.18
CA ARG A 97 13.12 1.00 0.21
C ARG A 97 12.90 2.12 1.22
N THR A 98 11.81 2.88 1.05
CA THR A 98 11.47 4.04 1.89
C THR A 98 10.42 3.73 2.95
N ARG A 99 10.11 2.43 3.17
CA ARG A 99 9.06 1.99 4.09
C ARG A 99 9.17 2.63 5.47
N ALA A 100 10.36 2.58 6.07
CA ALA A 100 10.56 3.11 7.42
C ALA A 100 10.26 4.62 7.50
N GLU A 101 10.69 5.38 6.49
CA GLU A 101 10.50 6.82 6.43
C GLU A 101 9.05 7.20 6.13
N LYS A 102 8.45 6.61 5.09
CA LYS A 102 7.03 6.83 4.76
C LYS A 102 6.14 6.42 5.94
N TRP A 103 6.39 5.26 6.54
CA TRP A 103 5.63 4.83 7.73
C TRP A 103 5.76 5.81 8.89
N ARG A 104 6.96 6.35 9.15
CA ARG A 104 7.13 7.40 10.16
C ARG A 104 6.33 8.65 9.82
N GLN A 105 6.31 9.08 8.56
CA GLN A 105 5.49 10.20 8.11
C GLN A 105 3.99 9.95 8.30
N TYR A 106 3.52 8.73 8.05
CA TYR A 106 2.12 8.35 8.32
C TYR A 106 1.77 8.51 9.81
N LEU A 107 2.62 8.00 10.70
CA LEU A 107 2.42 8.12 12.15
C LEU A 107 2.46 9.59 12.62
N ASP A 108 3.38 10.40 12.09
CA ASP A 108 3.44 11.85 12.36
C ASP A 108 2.16 12.57 11.92
N ARG A 109 1.61 12.21 10.75
CA ARG A 109 0.32 12.75 10.28
C ARG A 109 -0.83 12.36 11.21
N LEU A 110 -0.85 11.12 11.72
CA LEU A 110 -1.84 10.69 12.71
C LEU A 110 -1.75 11.50 14.00
N GLU A 111 -0.54 11.68 14.52
CA GLU A 111 -0.28 12.46 15.73
C GLU A 111 -0.71 13.93 15.56
N LYS A 112 -0.39 14.55 14.42
CA LYS A 112 -0.83 15.92 14.09
C LYS A 112 -2.34 16.08 14.03
N LEU A 113 -3.07 15.02 13.71
CA LEU A 113 -4.54 14.99 13.71
C LEU A 113 -5.12 14.58 15.06
N GLY A 114 -4.28 14.28 16.07
CA GLY A 114 -4.71 13.80 17.38
C GLY A 114 -5.31 12.38 17.35
N LEU A 115 -4.95 11.58 16.33
CA LEU A 115 -5.50 10.23 16.14
C LEU A 115 -4.55 9.18 16.74
N PRO A 116 -5.07 8.21 17.52
CA PRO A 116 -4.25 7.13 18.06
C PRO A 116 -3.91 6.08 16.98
N TYR A 117 -2.76 5.41 17.11
CA TYR A 117 -2.42 4.22 16.32
C TYR A 117 -2.48 2.95 17.20
N PRO A 118 -3.09 1.84 16.72
CA PRO A 118 -3.84 1.72 15.47
C PRO A 118 -5.12 2.56 15.50
N THR A 119 -5.43 3.20 14.38
CA THR A 119 -6.66 3.99 14.27
C THR A 119 -7.87 3.06 14.35
N PRO A 120 -8.90 3.41 15.14
CA PRO A 120 -10.10 2.58 15.26
C PRO A 120 -10.72 2.40 13.88
N VAL A 121 -10.98 1.14 13.51
CA VAL A 121 -11.66 0.81 12.26
C VAL A 121 -13.12 1.20 12.43
N PRO A 122 -13.66 2.12 11.59
CA PRO A 122 -15.08 2.40 11.63
C PRO A 122 -15.83 1.10 11.33
N PRO A 123 -16.93 0.80 12.05
CA PRO A 123 -17.69 -0.43 11.82
C PRO A 123 -18.09 -0.50 10.36
N LYS A 124 -17.80 -1.63 9.68
CA LYS A 124 -18.31 -1.89 8.33
C LYS A 124 -19.82 -1.74 8.38
N ARG A 125 -20.36 -0.72 7.69
CA ARG A 125 -21.80 -0.47 7.66
C ARG A 125 -22.46 -1.74 7.09
N PRO A 126 -23.41 -2.39 7.79
CA PRO A 126 -24.11 -3.53 7.22
C PRO A 126 -24.83 -3.05 5.95
N ALA A 127 -24.72 -3.85 4.88
CA ALA A 127 -25.48 -3.66 3.65
C ALA A 127 -26.98 -3.84 3.89
#